data_AF-A0A523D1F8-F1
#
_entry.id   AF-A0A523D1F8-F1
#
_cell.length_a   1.000
_cell.length_b   1.000
_cell.length_c   1.000
_cell.angle_alpha   90.00
_cell.angle_beta   90.00
_cell.angle_gamma   90.00
#
_symmetry.space_group_name_H-M   'P 1'
#
loop_
_entity.id
_entity.type
_entity.pdbx_description
1 polymer ?
#
loop_
_entity_poly.entity_id
_entity_poly.type
_entity_poly.pdbx_seq_one_letter_code
_entity_poly.pdbx_strand_id
1 'polypeptide(L)'
;MSDRPFSLAGLGLRVPVGLMALLTVAAPAAAADCVPLARQLKMSALDQMWGAVLEDADKLLACDAGAAQARFYRARALDRLRKRAEAAKAYEVFMGKDCRGAANEFLCEDARISHTILLKERVTSEGCGSEAMDQLLSGLTTGDPYSRIFTAMELSKLPRCDDTKAKALKVLLEAQRLEEDTDFRNEICLAIIRIDPSKCRGSSDNDDDGPAFIKVRVFDCKAERVKVSVNMPFSFARAVMESLGPEILDKIKEEGFDIENLWDSISKLGPKQKFHMKIDDDHRCEEIEVWFE
;
A
#
# COMPACT_ATOMS: atom_id res chain seq x y z
N MET A 1 5.91 -28.25 -68.73
CA MET A 1 4.70 -27.65 -69.34
C MET A 1 4.39 -26.34 -68.62
N SER A 2 4.86 -25.17 -69.06
CA SER A 2 5.86 -24.86 -70.08
C SER A 2 6.88 -23.95 -69.38
N ASP A 3 8.15 -24.34 -69.20
CA ASP A 3 9.21 -24.44 -70.21
C ASP A 3 9.69 -23.08 -70.75
N ARG A 4 11.02 -22.95 -70.76
CA ARG A 4 11.84 -21.75 -71.06
C ARG A 4 12.05 -21.63 -72.60
N PRO A 5 12.94 -20.76 -73.13
CA PRO A 5 13.65 -19.60 -72.56
C PRO A 5 13.51 -18.33 -73.44
N PHE A 6 14.22 -17.25 -73.09
CA PHE A 6 15.13 -16.64 -74.06
C PHE A 6 16.36 -16.05 -73.36
N SER A 7 17.51 -16.13 -74.02
CA SER A 7 18.78 -15.53 -73.58
C SER A 7 19.42 -14.89 -74.81
N LEU A 8 19.98 -13.69 -74.64
CA LEU A 8 20.98 -13.14 -75.54
C LEU A 8 22.04 -12.42 -74.70
N ALA A 9 23.29 -12.55 -75.12
CA ALA A 9 24.45 -12.12 -74.35
C ALA A 9 25.00 -10.76 -74.82
N GLY A 10 25.66 -10.07 -73.89
CA GLY A 10 26.89 -9.33 -74.19
C GLY A 10 26.78 -8.04 -75.01
N LEU A 11 26.82 -6.91 -74.30
CA LEU A 11 27.50 -5.71 -74.77
C LEU A 11 28.29 -5.11 -73.61
N GLY A 12 29.55 -4.77 -73.85
CA GLY A 12 30.53 -4.45 -72.80
C GLY A 12 30.71 -2.95 -72.55
N LEU A 13 31.30 -2.64 -71.40
CA LEU A 13 31.92 -1.38 -71.00
C LEU A 13 31.12 -0.08 -71.25
N ARG A 14 30.71 0.55 -70.14
CA ARG A 14 31.53 1.62 -69.54
C ARG A 14 31.12 1.88 -68.09
N VAL A 15 32.10 2.15 -67.24
CA VAL A 15 31.89 2.58 -65.85
C VAL A 15 31.96 4.11 -65.80
N PRO A 16 30.85 4.82 -65.56
CA PRO A 16 30.91 6.11 -64.88
C PRO A 16 31.14 5.84 -63.38
N VAL A 17 32.00 6.62 -62.73
CA VAL A 17 32.17 6.55 -61.28
C VAL A 17 30.93 7.16 -60.62
N GLY A 18 29.96 6.30 -60.30
CA GLY A 18 28.78 6.67 -59.53
C GLY A 18 29.19 7.05 -58.12
N LEU A 19 29.10 8.33 -57.79
CA LEU A 19 29.41 8.86 -56.47
C LEU A 19 28.49 8.19 -55.43
N MET A 20 29.04 7.28 -54.62
CA MET A 20 28.33 6.78 -53.44
C MET A 20 28.15 7.93 -52.46
N ALA A 21 27.00 8.59 -52.54
CA ALA A 21 26.51 9.44 -51.48
C ALA A 21 26.24 8.53 -50.27
N LEU A 22 27.23 8.44 -49.38
CA LEU A 22 27.06 7.88 -48.04
C LEU A 22 26.03 8.74 -47.32
N LEU A 23 24.77 8.32 -47.40
CA LEU A 23 23.70 8.74 -46.51
C LEU A 23 23.98 8.14 -45.12
N THR A 24 25.04 8.64 -44.48
CA THR A 24 25.16 8.58 -43.02
C THR A 24 23.98 9.36 -42.47
N VAL A 25 22.91 8.63 -42.15
CA VAL A 25 21.82 9.13 -41.33
C VAL A 25 22.46 9.50 -39.99
N ALA A 26 22.75 10.79 -39.84
CA ALA A 26 23.24 11.35 -38.60
C ALA A 26 22.11 11.21 -37.56
N ALA A 27 22.17 10.14 -36.76
CA ALA A 27 21.36 10.03 -35.57
C ALA A 27 21.57 11.33 -34.76
N PRO A 28 20.50 12.04 -34.36
CA PRO A 28 20.64 13.36 -33.78
C PRO A 28 21.50 13.26 -32.52
N ALA A 29 22.55 14.10 -32.43
CA ALA A 29 23.58 13.99 -31.38
C ALA A 29 23.00 13.98 -29.96
N ALA A 30 21.86 14.64 -29.74
CA ALA A 30 21.08 14.61 -28.50
C ALA A 30 20.81 13.18 -27.97
N ALA A 31 20.63 12.18 -28.84
CA ALA A 31 20.36 10.80 -28.44
C ALA A 31 21.57 10.11 -27.76
N ALA A 32 22.80 10.60 -27.96
CA ALA A 32 24.00 10.02 -27.36
C ALA A 32 24.10 10.33 -25.86
N ASP A 33 23.77 11.57 -25.46
CA ASP A 33 23.92 12.05 -24.08
C ASP A 33 22.81 11.53 -23.13
N CYS A 34 21.70 11.05 -23.69
CA CYS A 34 20.57 10.49 -22.92
C CYS A 34 20.96 9.25 -22.08
N VAL A 35 21.87 8.40 -22.56
CA VAL A 35 22.22 7.14 -21.87
C VAL A 35 23.11 7.38 -20.63
N PRO A 36 24.18 8.20 -20.69
CA PRO A 36 24.88 8.66 -19.49
C PRO A 36 23.95 9.34 -18.48
N LEU A 37 23.06 10.22 -18.94
CA LEU A 37 22.13 10.96 -18.09
C LEU A 37 21.10 10.06 -17.39
N ALA A 38 20.54 9.07 -18.09
CA ALA A 38 19.64 8.08 -17.51
C ALA A 38 20.34 7.13 -16.51
N ARG A 39 21.67 6.97 -16.61
CA ARG A 39 22.48 6.30 -15.57
C ARG A 39 22.70 7.24 -14.38
N GLN A 40 23.08 8.49 -14.61
CA GLN A 40 23.31 9.47 -13.56
C GLN A 40 22.07 9.67 -12.69
N LEU A 41 20.90 9.84 -13.29
CA LEU A 41 19.61 9.95 -12.58
C LEU A 41 19.38 8.80 -11.59
N LYS A 42 19.76 7.57 -11.97
CA LYS A 42 19.62 6.37 -11.12
C LYS A 42 20.64 6.32 -9.99
N MET A 43 21.87 6.78 -10.22
CA MET A 43 22.88 6.95 -9.16
C MET A 43 22.40 8.02 -8.18
N SER A 44 22.07 9.23 -8.66
CA SER A 44 21.52 10.33 -7.87
C SER A 44 20.31 9.89 -7.01
N ALA A 45 19.47 8.98 -7.51
CA ALA A 45 18.31 8.45 -6.79
C ALA A 45 18.65 7.33 -5.78
N LEU A 46 19.63 6.47 -6.08
CA LEU A 46 20.16 5.47 -5.16
C LEU A 46 20.87 6.11 -3.96
N ASP A 47 21.68 7.14 -4.25
CA ASP A 47 22.41 7.95 -3.28
C ASP A 47 21.50 8.96 -2.54
N GLN A 48 20.19 8.95 -2.82
CA GLN A 48 19.16 9.81 -2.22
C GLN A 48 19.42 11.32 -2.35
N MET A 49 20.17 11.73 -3.38
CA MET A 49 20.49 13.12 -3.68
C MET A 49 19.32 13.81 -4.39
N TRP A 50 18.15 13.91 -3.74
CA TRP A 50 16.88 14.29 -4.37
C TRP A 50 16.89 15.64 -5.12
N GLY A 51 17.77 16.58 -4.75
CA GLY A 51 18.01 17.81 -5.53
C GLY A 51 18.63 17.51 -6.90
N ALA A 52 19.69 16.70 -6.95
CA ALA A 52 20.30 16.24 -8.21
C ALA A 52 19.34 15.36 -9.01
N VAL A 53 18.55 14.49 -8.36
CA VAL A 53 17.49 13.69 -9.03
C VAL A 53 16.49 14.58 -9.77
N LEU A 54 16.08 15.70 -9.16
CA LEU A 54 15.15 16.64 -9.79
C LEU A 54 15.78 17.30 -11.02
N GLU A 55 17.02 17.80 -10.92
CA GLU A 55 17.73 18.38 -12.05
C GLU A 55 18.03 17.37 -13.17
N ASP A 56 18.50 16.17 -12.83
CA ASP A 56 18.85 15.12 -13.78
C ASP A 56 17.61 14.57 -14.48
N ALA A 57 16.47 14.52 -13.78
CA ALA A 57 15.18 14.22 -14.38
C ALA A 57 14.72 15.33 -15.33
N ASP A 58 14.79 16.61 -14.92
CA ASP A 58 14.40 17.74 -15.78
C ASP A 58 15.29 17.85 -17.03
N LYS A 59 16.58 17.52 -16.95
CA LYS A 59 17.47 17.33 -18.12
C LYS A 59 16.99 16.15 -18.99
N LEU A 60 16.68 15.00 -18.38
CA LEU A 60 16.31 13.77 -19.10
C LEU A 60 14.91 13.84 -19.75
N LEU A 61 14.04 14.77 -19.33
CA LEU A 61 12.76 15.03 -20.01
C LEU A 61 12.92 15.51 -21.46
N ALA A 62 14.09 16.02 -21.85
CA ALA A 62 14.41 16.35 -23.24
C ALA A 62 14.72 15.12 -24.12
N CYS A 63 14.86 13.93 -23.52
CA CYS A 63 15.11 12.67 -24.19
C CYS A 63 13.85 11.80 -24.24
N ASP A 64 13.33 11.48 -25.43
CA ASP A 64 12.26 10.48 -25.58
C ASP A 64 12.66 9.13 -24.94
N ALA A 65 13.91 8.71 -25.19
CA ALA A 65 14.53 7.56 -24.56
C ALA A 65 14.86 7.87 -23.08
N GLY A 66 13.92 7.52 -22.19
CA GLY A 66 14.04 7.71 -20.74
C GLY A 66 12.96 8.60 -20.12
N ALA A 67 12.16 9.29 -20.93
CA ALA A 67 11.18 10.28 -20.45
C ALA A 67 10.21 9.76 -19.38
N ALA A 68 9.78 8.50 -19.45
CA ALA A 68 8.92 7.88 -18.43
C ALA A 68 9.61 7.79 -17.06
N GLN A 69 10.87 7.31 -17.04
CA GLN A 69 11.68 7.24 -15.81
C GLN A 69 12.01 8.64 -15.28
N ALA A 70 12.26 9.61 -16.17
CA ALA A 70 12.43 11.01 -15.79
C ALA A 70 11.18 11.57 -15.09
N ARG A 71 9.97 11.39 -15.64
CA ARG A 71 8.72 11.88 -15.02
C ARG A 71 8.45 11.24 -13.66
N PHE A 72 8.70 9.93 -13.52
CA PHE A 72 8.57 9.22 -12.25
C PHE A 72 9.57 9.74 -11.19
N TYR A 73 10.87 9.77 -11.51
CA TYR A 73 11.89 10.22 -10.56
C TYR A 73 11.76 11.71 -10.22
N ARG A 74 11.30 12.54 -11.14
CA ARG A 74 10.91 13.93 -10.88
C ARG A 74 9.81 14.03 -9.82
N ALA A 75 8.75 13.24 -9.95
CA ALA A 75 7.66 13.22 -8.97
C ALA A 75 8.14 12.75 -7.59
N ARG A 76 8.94 11.67 -7.54
CA ARG A 76 9.56 11.14 -6.31
C ARG A 76 10.50 12.16 -5.66
N ALA A 77 11.30 12.89 -6.44
CA ALA A 77 12.18 13.94 -5.94
C ALA A 77 11.39 15.10 -5.32
N LEU A 78 10.29 15.54 -5.95
CA LEU A 78 9.43 16.59 -5.42
C LEU A 78 8.76 16.17 -4.09
N ASP A 79 8.31 14.92 -3.96
CA ASP A 79 7.79 14.36 -2.70
C ASP A 79 8.87 14.38 -1.60
N ARG A 80 10.06 13.85 -1.90
CA ARG A 80 11.18 13.78 -0.96
C ARG A 80 11.69 15.16 -0.54
N LEU A 81 11.60 16.15 -1.42
CA LEU A 81 11.83 17.59 -1.15
C LEU A 81 10.61 18.30 -0.51
N ARG A 82 9.58 17.53 -0.10
CA ARG A 82 8.35 17.98 0.60
C ARG A 82 7.45 18.94 -0.20
N LYS A 83 7.67 19.07 -1.51
CA LYS A 83 6.88 19.88 -2.46
C LYS A 83 5.59 19.14 -2.88
N ARG A 84 4.78 18.74 -1.91
CA ARG A 84 3.63 17.81 -2.04
C ARG A 84 2.69 18.09 -3.21
N ALA A 85 2.27 19.34 -3.39
CA ALA A 85 1.35 19.73 -4.47
C ALA A 85 2.01 19.65 -5.87
N GLU A 86 3.30 19.96 -5.98
CA GLU A 86 4.08 19.75 -7.21
C GLU A 86 4.28 18.25 -7.49
N ALA A 87 4.51 17.47 -6.43
CA ALA A 87 4.73 16.02 -6.50
C ALA A 87 3.48 15.27 -6.96
N ALA A 88 2.31 15.52 -6.35
CA ALA A 88 1.05 14.88 -6.73
C ALA A 88 0.74 15.11 -8.22
N LYS A 89 0.82 16.36 -8.66
CA LYS A 89 0.65 16.75 -10.07
C LYS A 89 1.70 16.14 -11.01
N ALA A 90 2.92 15.93 -10.53
CA ALA A 90 3.95 15.23 -11.31
C ALA A 90 3.66 13.72 -11.45
N TYR A 91 3.13 13.07 -10.41
CA TYR A 91 2.66 11.69 -10.48
C TYR A 91 1.46 11.54 -11.43
N GLU A 92 0.50 12.46 -11.42
CA GLU A 92 -0.61 12.51 -12.41
C GLU A 92 -0.10 12.61 -13.85
N VAL A 93 0.87 13.49 -14.11
CA VAL A 93 1.47 13.69 -15.43
C VAL A 93 2.26 12.45 -15.91
N PHE A 94 2.90 11.71 -15.00
CA PHE A 94 3.49 10.41 -15.29
C PHE A 94 2.39 9.37 -15.61
N MET A 95 1.41 9.19 -14.71
CA MET A 95 0.35 8.20 -14.86
C MET A 95 -0.48 8.37 -16.15
N GLY A 96 -0.86 9.61 -16.48
CA GLY A 96 -1.64 9.90 -17.69
C GLY A 96 -0.89 9.65 -19.02
N LYS A 97 0.45 9.62 -18.99
CA LYS A 97 1.30 9.45 -20.18
C LYS A 97 1.86 8.03 -20.29
N ASP A 98 2.50 7.54 -19.24
CA ASP A 98 3.44 6.42 -19.30
C ASP A 98 2.86 5.09 -18.77
N CYS A 99 1.72 5.13 -18.07
CA CYS A 99 1.08 3.95 -17.48
C CYS A 99 0.06 3.26 -18.40
N ARG A 100 0.45 3.10 -19.67
CA ARG A 100 -0.35 2.41 -20.71
C ARG A 100 0.40 1.16 -21.17
N GLY A 101 -0.01 0.00 -20.65
CA GLY A 101 0.65 -1.29 -20.90
C GLY A 101 1.81 -1.60 -19.94
N ALA A 102 2.31 -2.83 -20.00
CA ALA A 102 3.19 -3.42 -18.97
C ALA A 102 4.59 -2.80 -18.83
N ALA A 103 5.04 -1.98 -19.80
CA ALA A 103 6.43 -1.51 -19.87
C ALA A 103 6.89 -0.66 -18.66
N ASN A 104 5.95 -0.07 -17.90
CA ASN A 104 6.22 0.74 -16.71
C ASN A 104 5.46 0.24 -15.46
N GLU A 105 4.90 -0.98 -15.46
CA GLU A 105 3.89 -1.44 -14.50
C GLU A 105 4.24 -1.19 -13.02
N PHE A 106 5.42 -1.64 -12.58
CA PHE A 106 5.93 -1.40 -11.22
C PHE A 106 6.08 0.10 -10.85
N LEU A 107 6.50 0.94 -11.80
CA LEU A 107 6.62 2.39 -11.57
C LEU A 107 5.23 3.04 -11.48
N CYS A 108 4.24 2.49 -12.17
CA CYS A 108 2.87 2.94 -12.16
C CYS A 108 2.14 2.57 -10.86
N GLU A 109 2.44 1.41 -10.29
CA GLU A 109 2.00 1.00 -8.96
C GLU A 109 2.59 1.91 -7.87
N ASP A 110 3.93 2.07 -7.82
CA ASP A 110 4.61 2.98 -6.88
C ASP A 110 4.10 4.44 -7.03
N ALA A 111 3.82 4.89 -8.26
CA ALA A 111 3.19 6.18 -8.52
C ALA A 111 1.76 6.30 -7.98
N ARG A 112 0.92 5.27 -8.12
CA ARG A 112 -0.44 5.24 -7.56
C ARG A 112 -0.41 5.26 -6.03
N ILE A 113 0.46 4.45 -5.42
CA ILE A 113 0.69 4.39 -3.97
C ILE A 113 1.13 5.77 -3.45
N SER A 114 2.17 6.35 -4.07
CA SER A 114 2.70 7.67 -3.72
C SER A 114 1.65 8.79 -3.85
N HIS A 115 0.89 8.81 -4.96
CA HIS A 115 -0.18 9.79 -5.20
C HIS A 115 -1.31 9.64 -4.18
N THR A 116 -1.75 8.41 -3.90
CA THR A 116 -2.79 8.09 -2.89
C THR A 116 -2.42 8.60 -1.50
N ILE A 117 -1.15 8.43 -1.09
CA ILE A 117 -0.65 8.95 0.19
C ILE A 117 -0.70 10.49 0.21
N LEU A 118 -0.24 11.15 -0.85
CA LEU A 118 -0.27 12.62 -0.98
C LEU A 118 -1.69 13.19 -0.98
N LEU A 119 -2.63 12.52 -1.67
CA LEU A 119 -4.05 12.87 -1.64
C LEU A 119 -4.65 12.71 -0.23
N LYS A 120 -4.38 11.60 0.46
CA LYS A 120 -4.84 11.39 1.84
C LYS A 120 -4.29 12.46 2.80
N GLU A 121 -3.01 12.84 2.68
CA GLU A 121 -2.46 13.97 3.45
C GLU A 121 -3.21 15.28 3.12
N ARG A 122 -3.45 15.57 1.83
CA ARG A 122 -4.21 16.76 1.39
C ARG A 122 -5.65 16.78 1.91
N VAL A 123 -6.36 15.65 1.85
CA VAL A 123 -7.72 15.46 2.43
C VAL A 123 -7.69 15.64 3.96
N THR A 124 -6.62 15.23 4.64
CA THR A 124 -6.48 15.44 6.09
C THR A 124 -6.36 16.93 6.45
N SER A 125 -5.80 17.76 5.57
CA SER A 125 -5.74 19.23 5.74
C SER A 125 -6.93 20.01 5.18
N GLU A 126 -7.56 19.56 4.09
CA GLU A 126 -8.64 20.28 3.40
C GLU A 126 -10.05 19.77 3.77
N GLY A 127 -10.15 18.60 4.38
CA GLY A 127 -11.40 17.95 4.79
C GLY A 127 -12.03 17.04 3.72
N CYS A 128 -13.06 16.29 4.13
CA CYS A 128 -13.69 15.23 3.32
C CYS A 128 -14.45 15.73 2.09
N GLY A 129 -14.69 17.04 1.95
CA GLY A 129 -15.37 17.67 0.80
C GLY A 129 -14.41 18.35 -0.18
N SER A 130 -13.13 18.00 -0.16
CA SER A 130 -12.10 18.55 -1.04
C SER A 130 -12.02 17.80 -2.36
N GLU A 131 -11.54 18.47 -3.42
CA GLU A 131 -11.19 17.86 -4.72
C GLU A 131 -10.26 16.65 -4.54
N ALA A 132 -9.35 16.71 -3.55
CA ALA A 132 -8.46 15.62 -3.22
C ALA A 132 -9.19 14.36 -2.76
N MET A 133 -10.38 14.49 -2.16
CA MET A 133 -11.24 13.35 -1.81
C MET A 133 -11.90 12.73 -3.05
N ASP A 134 -12.38 13.55 -4.00
CA ASP A 134 -12.95 13.03 -5.25
C ASP A 134 -11.91 12.27 -6.07
N GLN A 135 -10.68 12.81 -6.13
CA GLN A 135 -9.55 12.11 -6.74
C GLN A 135 -9.22 10.80 -6.00
N LEU A 136 -9.15 10.82 -4.66
CA LEU A 136 -8.86 9.63 -3.84
C LEU A 136 -9.97 8.56 -3.95
N LEU A 137 -11.24 8.97 -4.07
CA LEU A 137 -12.37 8.07 -4.33
C LEU A 137 -12.33 7.45 -5.72
N SER A 138 -11.78 8.14 -6.73
CA SER A 138 -11.60 7.57 -8.07
C SER A 138 -10.59 6.41 -8.08
N GLY A 139 -9.59 6.45 -7.21
CA GLY A 139 -8.62 5.37 -7.01
C GLY A 139 -9.24 4.02 -6.62
N LEU A 140 -10.44 4.01 -6.04
CA LEU A 140 -11.20 2.77 -5.76
C LEU A 140 -11.69 2.06 -7.03
N THR A 141 -11.75 2.73 -8.19
CA THR A 141 -12.29 2.18 -9.44
C THR A 141 -11.33 2.21 -10.62
N THR A 142 -10.35 3.13 -10.66
CA THR A 142 -9.46 3.33 -11.81
C THR A 142 -8.08 2.64 -11.68
N GLY A 143 -7.78 2.03 -10.54
CA GLY A 143 -6.52 1.31 -10.30
C GLY A 143 -6.54 -0.15 -10.75
N ASP A 144 -5.35 -0.75 -10.79
CA ASP A 144 -5.15 -2.20 -10.71
C ASP A 144 -5.70 -2.77 -9.39
N PRO A 145 -5.84 -4.11 -9.23
CA PRO A 145 -6.40 -4.71 -8.03
C PRO A 145 -5.73 -4.26 -6.73
N TYR A 146 -4.40 -4.23 -6.67
CA TYR A 146 -3.64 -3.86 -5.48
C TYR A 146 -3.82 -2.37 -5.14
N SER A 147 -3.68 -1.47 -6.11
CA SER A 147 -3.85 -0.03 -5.92
C SER A 147 -5.25 0.35 -5.42
N ARG A 148 -6.31 -0.35 -5.86
CA ARG A 148 -7.68 -0.15 -5.34
C ARG A 148 -7.80 -0.55 -3.87
N ILE A 149 -7.21 -1.69 -3.50
CA ILE A 149 -7.20 -2.19 -2.12
C ILE A 149 -6.39 -1.24 -1.24
N PHE A 150 -5.18 -0.85 -1.67
CA PHE A 150 -4.34 0.14 -0.98
C PHE A 150 -5.08 1.47 -0.79
N THR A 151 -5.77 1.97 -1.81
CA THR A 151 -6.61 3.18 -1.70
C THR A 151 -7.70 3.02 -0.64
N ALA A 152 -8.38 1.87 -0.59
CA ALA A 152 -9.38 1.58 0.43
C ALA A 152 -8.77 1.47 1.85
N MET A 153 -7.57 0.92 1.98
CA MET A 153 -6.81 0.87 3.24
C MET A 153 -6.39 2.26 3.70
N GLU A 154 -5.95 3.15 2.80
CA GLU A 154 -5.61 4.54 3.14
C GLU A 154 -6.86 5.35 3.52
N LEU A 155 -8.00 5.13 2.85
CA LEU A 155 -9.29 5.72 3.22
C LEU A 155 -9.77 5.28 4.62
N SER A 156 -9.48 4.04 5.05
CA SER A 156 -9.79 3.59 6.42
C SER A 156 -9.13 4.45 7.51
N LYS A 157 -7.97 5.06 7.20
CA LYS A 157 -7.12 5.82 8.12
C LYS A 157 -7.58 7.28 8.27
N LEU A 158 -8.50 7.78 7.44
CA LEU A 158 -9.02 9.14 7.54
C LEU A 158 -9.99 9.32 8.73
N PRO A 159 -9.91 10.45 9.47
CA PRO A 159 -10.89 10.79 10.50
C PRO A 159 -12.16 11.41 9.89
N ARG A 160 -13.34 11.02 10.40
CA ARG A 160 -14.64 11.71 10.19
C ARG A 160 -15.13 11.80 8.72
N CYS A 161 -14.81 10.84 7.87
CA CYS A 161 -15.27 10.77 6.48
C CYS A 161 -16.15 9.52 6.23
N ASP A 162 -17.24 9.37 6.98
CA ASP A 162 -17.87 8.05 7.16
C ASP A 162 -18.58 7.51 5.90
N ASP A 163 -19.23 8.36 5.10
CA ASP A 163 -19.77 7.99 3.77
C ASP A 163 -18.68 7.49 2.80
N THR A 164 -17.46 8.01 2.94
CA THR A 164 -16.30 7.63 2.14
C THR A 164 -15.75 6.29 2.64
N LYS A 165 -15.69 6.09 3.96
CA LYS A 165 -15.37 4.79 4.57
C LYS A 165 -16.35 3.69 4.15
N ALA A 166 -17.65 3.99 4.05
CA ALA A 166 -18.66 3.05 3.56
C ALA A 166 -18.46 2.63 2.10
N LYS A 167 -17.77 3.44 1.27
CA LYS A 167 -17.34 3.05 -0.09
C LYS A 167 -16.09 2.16 -0.03
N ALA A 168 -15.08 2.54 0.76
CA ALA A 168 -13.85 1.77 0.96
C ALA A 168 -14.12 0.37 1.54
N LEU A 169 -15.03 0.25 2.51
CA LEU A 169 -15.43 -1.00 3.15
C LEU A 169 -15.90 -2.07 2.14
N LYS A 170 -16.58 -1.68 1.06
CA LYS A 170 -17.03 -2.62 0.01
C LYS A 170 -15.85 -3.26 -0.71
N VAL A 171 -14.83 -2.45 -1.06
CA VAL A 171 -13.60 -2.93 -1.71
C VAL A 171 -12.79 -3.82 -0.76
N LEU A 172 -12.70 -3.45 0.52
CA LEU A 172 -11.99 -4.25 1.53
C LEU A 172 -12.67 -5.60 1.82
N LEU A 173 -14.00 -5.65 1.86
CA LEU A 173 -14.75 -6.90 2.04
C LEU A 173 -14.67 -7.82 0.82
N GLU A 174 -14.67 -7.25 -0.40
CA GLU A 174 -14.42 -8.03 -1.62
C GLU A 174 -12.99 -8.60 -1.62
N ALA A 175 -12.00 -7.80 -1.23
CA ALA A 175 -10.60 -8.21 -1.12
C ALA A 175 -10.37 -9.27 -0.05
N GLN A 176 -10.91 -9.11 1.17
CA GLN A 176 -10.76 -10.09 2.26
C GLN A 176 -11.27 -11.49 1.86
N ARG A 177 -12.29 -11.56 0.99
CA ARG A 177 -12.88 -12.81 0.49
C ARG A 177 -12.07 -13.44 -0.67
N LEU A 178 -11.22 -12.66 -1.34
CA LEU A 178 -10.44 -13.09 -2.50
C LEU A 178 -8.95 -13.30 -2.19
N GLU A 179 -8.46 -12.75 -1.08
CA GLU A 179 -7.04 -12.77 -0.76
C GLU A 179 -6.61 -14.08 -0.09
N GLU A 180 -5.67 -14.77 -0.73
CA GLU A 180 -5.08 -16.02 -0.24
C GLU A 180 -3.93 -15.74 0.74
N ASP A 181 -3.16 -14.67 0.52
CA ASP A 181 -2.07 -14.30 1.42
C ASP A 181 -2.59 -13.91 2.81
N THR A 182 -1.96 -14.47 3.85
CA THR A 182 -2.48 -14.32 5.21
C THR A 182 -2.09 -12.99 5.85
N ASP A 183 -0.90 -12.46 5.55
CA ASP A 183 -0.45 -11.20 6.11
C ASP A 183 -1.18 -10.02 5.47
N PHE A 184 -1.38 -10.03 4.15
CA PHE A 184 -2.15 -9.01 3.45
C PHE A 184 -3.66 -9.09 3.79
N ARG A 185 -4.23 -10.29 3.94
CA ARG A 185 -5.60 -10.46 4.47
C ARG A 185 -5.75 -9.93 5.91
N ASN A 186 -4.70 -10.01 6.73
CA ASN A 186 -4.64 -9.40 8.06
C ASN A 186 -4.54 -7.85 7.97
N GLU A 187 -3.76 -7.28 7.05
CA GLU A 187 -3.75 -5.82 6.81
C GLU A 187 -5.13 -5.30 6.38
N ILE A 188 -5.81 -6.02 5.47
CA ILE A 188 -7.18 -5.74 5.02
C ILE A 188 -8.16 -5.82 6.21
N CYS A 189 -8.06 -6.85 7.07
CA CYS A 189 -8.86 -6.95 8.29
C CYS A 189 -8.67 -5.72 9.20
N LEU A 190 -7.42 -5.29 9.43
CA LEU A 190 -7.12 -4.09 10.22
C LEU A 190 -7.67 -2.81 9.58
N ALA A 191 -7.76 -2.74 8.25
CA ALA A 191 -8.43 -1.64 7.56
C ALA A 191 -9.96 -1.69 7.70
N ILE A 192 -10.56 -2.88 7.68
CA ILE A 192 -12.01 -3.06 7.93
C ILE A 192 -12.36 -2.64 9.36
N ILE A 193 -11.58 -3.05 10.37
CA ILE A 193 -11.84 -2.74 11.79
C ILE A 193 -11.76 -1.22 12.07
N ARG A 194 -10.97 -0.45 11.32
CA ARG A 194 -10.94 1.04 11.38
C ARG A 194 -12.18 1.72 10.78
N ILE A 195 -13.10 0.95 10.20
CA ILE A 195 -14.36 1.43 9.61
C ILE A 195 -15.55 0.84 10.38
N ASP A 196 -15.63 -0.49 10.45
CA ASP A 196 -16.66 -1.23 11.16
C ASP A 196 -16.03 -2.50 11.79
N PRO A 197 -15.78 -2.51 13.11
CA PRO A 197 -15.22 -3.67 13.82
C PRO A 197 -16.02 -4.97 13.66
N SER A 198 -17.32 -4.89 13.35
CA SER A 198 -18.20 -6.06 13.19
C SER A 198 -18.09 -6.75 11.83
N LYS A 199 -17.19 -6.29 10.95
CA LYS A 199 -17.16 -6.71 9.53
C LYS A 199 -15.88 -7.42 9.10
N CYS A 200 -14.79 -7.39 9.86
CA CYS A 200 -13.67 -8.27 9.56
C CYS A 200 -14.06 -9.69 9.94
N ARG A 201 -14.02 -10.62 8.98
CA ARG A 201 -13.95 -12.05 9.31
C ARG A 201 -12.51 -12.37 9.70
N GLY A 202 -12.31 -12.68 10.99
CA GLY A 202 -11.11 -13.40 11.42
C GLY A 202 -11.07 -14.80 10.79
N SER A 203 -9.97 -15.51 10.92
CA SER A 203 -9.71 -16.79 10.23
C SER A 203 -10.48 -17.99 10.80
N SER A 204 -11.82 -17.90 10.84
CA SER A 204 -12.74 -19.02 11.02
C SER A 204 -14.14 -18.62 10.56
N ASP A 205 -14.66 -19.23 9.49
CA ASP A 205 -16.10 -19.21 9.17
C ASP A 205 -16.84 -20.18 10.11
N ASN A 206 -16.92 -19.79 11.39
CA ASN A 206 -17.88 -20.30 12.36
C ASN A 206 -18.85 -19.15 12.68
N ASP A 207 -20.16 -19.43 12.68
CA ASP A 207 -21.15 -18.53 13.29
C ASP A 207 -20.98 -18.61 14.82
N ASP A 208 -20.00 -17.88 15.35
CA ASP A 208 -19.63 -17.88 16.77
C ASP A 208 -20.60 -16.99 17.56
N ASP A 209 -21.54 -17.62 18.29
CA ASP A 209 -22.55 -16.99 19.17
C ASP A 209 -21.93 -16.46 20.49
N GLY A 210 -20.67 -16.02 20.39
CA GLY A 210 -19.81 -15.56 21.48
C GLY A 210 -19.78 -14.03 21.64
N PRO A 211 -19.03 -13.51 22.63
CA PRO A 211 -19.00 -12.09 22.92
C PRO A 211 -18.34 -11.27 21.81
N ALA A 212 -18.91 -10.12 21.49
CA ALA A 212 -18.37 -9.21 20.47
C ALA A 212 -17.22 -8.36 21.01
N PHE A 213 -17.22 -8.04 22.31
CA PHE A 213 -16.24 -7.20 22.98
C PHE A 213 -15.70 -7.83 24.26
N ILE A 214 -14.44 -7.53 24.55
CA ILE A 214 -13.82 -7.68 25.87
C ILE A 214 -13.50 -6.30 26.43
N LYS A 215 -13.85 -6.10 27.70
CA LYS A 215 -13.53 -4.89 28.47
C LYS A 215 -12.65 -5.26 29.64
N VAL A 216 -11.56 -4.52 29.80
CA VAL A 216 -10.56 -4.70 30.85
C VAL A 216 -10.40 -3.38 31.59
N ARG A 217 -10.53 -3.39 32.91
CA ARG A 217 -10.15 -2.27 33.78
C ARG A 217 -9.12 -2.73 34.78
N VAL A 218 -8.11 -1.88 35.01
CA VAL A 218 -7.14 -2.04 36.08
C VAL A 218 -7.30 -0.85 37.03
N PHE A 219 -7.56 -1.14 38.29
CA PHE A 219 -7.66 -0.19 39.40
C PHE A 219 -6.39 -0.24 40.25
N ASP A 220 -6.02 0.89 40.83
CA ASP A 220 -4.93 1.03 41.81
C ASP A 220 -5.53 0.94 43.21
N CYS A 221 -5.19 -0.08 44.02
CA CYS A 221 -5.80 -0.23 45.35
C CYS A 221 -5.53 0.96 46.30
N LYS A 222 -4.52 1.79 46.00
CA LYS A 222 -4.08 2.90 46.86
C LYS A 222 -4.70 4.25 46.44
N ALA A 223 -5.44 4.28 45.34
CA ALA A 223 -6.24 5.43 44.91
C ALA A 223 -7.39 4.93 44.02
N GLU A 224 -8.64 5.17 44.40
CA GLU A 224 -9.88 4.70 43.73
C GLU A 224 -10.10 5.33 42.32
N ARG A 225 -9.16 5.08 41.41
CA ARG A 225 -9.11 5.58 40.04
C ARG A 225 -8.71 4.44 39.11
N VAL A 226 -9.35 4.41 37.95
CA VAL A 226 -8.99 3.47 36.89
C VAL A 226 -7.63 3.88 36.31
N LYS A 227 -6.62 3.02 36.48
CA LYS A 227 -5.27 3.18 35.94
C LYS A 227 -5.21 2.88 34.45
N VAL A 228 -5.97 1.86 34.01
CA VAL A 228 -6.12 1.46 32.60
C VAL A 228 -7.57 1.05 32.36
N SER A 229 -8.17 1.51 31.26
CA SER A 229 -9.46 0.99 30.76
C SER A 229 -9.32 0.70 29.27
N VAL A 230 -9.48 -0.57 28.89
CA VAL A 230 -9.51 -1.02 27.50
C VAL A 230 -10.90 -1.53 27.16
N ASN A 231 -11.38 -1.21 25.97
CA ASN A 231 -12.57 -1.79 25.35
C ASN A 231 -12.19 -2.14 23.91
N MET A 232 -12.24 -3.41 23.56
CA MET A 232 -11.75 -3.90 22.27
C MET A 232 -12.59 -5.08 21.77
N PRO A 233 -12.70 -5.29 20.45
CA PRO A 233 -13.37 -6.47 19.90
C PRO A 233 -12.72 -7.76 20.41
N PHE A 234 -13.53 -8.77 20.73
CA PHE A 234 -13.05 -10.06 21.22
C PHE A 234 -12.10 -10.73 20.21
N SER A 235 -12.45 -10.68 18.92
CA SER A 235 -11.61 -11.12 17.80
C SER A 235 -10.25 -10.42 17.74
N PHE A 236 -10.18 -9.14 18.11
CA PHE A 236 -8.91 -8.40 18.15
C PHE A 236 -8.07 -8.76 19.37
N ALA A 237 -8.68 -8.99 20.54
CA ALA A 237 -7.96 -9.50 21.70
C ALA A 237 -7.38 -10.90 21.47
N ARG A 238 -8.17 -11.78 20.82
CA ARG A 238 -7.72 -13.09 20.36
C ARG A 238 -6.53 -12.97 19.40
N ALA A 239 -6.64 -12.16 18.33
CA ALA A 239 -5.56 -11.96 17.37
C ALA A 239 -4.28 -11.36 17.99
N VAL A 240 -4.41 -10.42 18.94
CA VAL A 240 -3.26 -9.90 19.70
C VAL A 240 -2.57 -11.00 20.50
N MET A 241 -3.33 -11.88 21.16
CA MET A 241 -2.80 -12.98 21.97
C MET A 241 -2.20 -14.10 21.10
N GLU A 242 -2.80 -14.41 19.95
CA GLU A 242 -2.25 -15.34 18.94
C GLU A 242 -0.98 -14.77 18.26
N SER A 243 -0.79 -13.44 18.27
CA SER A 243 0.43 -12.78 17.76
C SER A 243 1.59 -12.70 18.76
N LEU A 244 1.42 -13.19 19.99
CA LEU A 244 2.50 -13.23 20.98
C LEU A 244 3.55 -14.28 20.62
N GLY A 245 4.83 -13.93 20.73
CA GLY A 245 5.93 -14.85 20.47
C GLY A 245 5.94 -16.06 21.44
N PRO A 246 6.51 -17.21 21.02
CA PRO A 246 6.47 -18.45 21.81
C PRO A 246 7.02 -18.28 23.23
N GLU A 247 8.08 -17.48 23.42
CA GLU A 247 8.65 -17.17 24.75
C GLU A 247 7.66 -16.53 25.76
N ILE A 248 6.51 -16.04 25.30
CA ILE A 248 5.45 -15.47 26.13
C ILE A 248 4.34 -16.51 26.32
N LEU A 249 3.94 -17.20 25.25
CA LEU A 249 2.96 -18.28 25.29
C LEU A 249 3.40 -19.43 26.20
N ASP A 250 4.67 -19.81 26.15
CA ASP A 250 5.25 -20.88 26.98
C ASP A 250 5.25 -20.50 28.47
N LYS A 251 5.55 -19.23 28.82
CA LYS A 251 5.50 -18.75 30.21
C LYS A 251 4.08 -18.74 30.76
N ILE A 252 3.10 -18.34 29.95
CA ILE A 252 1.68 -18.36 30.34
C ILE A 252 1.20 -19.81 30.56
N LYS A 253 1.70 -20.76 29.76
CA LYS A 253 1.49 -22.20 29.98
C LYS A 253 2.20 -22.73 31.24
N GLU A 254 3.42 -22.28 31.54
CA GLU A 254 4.14 -22.60 32.80
C GLU A 254 3.41 -22.06 34.03
N GLU A 255 2.77 -20.88 33.94
CA GLU A 255 1.89 -20.32 34.98
C GLU A 255 0.52 -21.04 35.07
N GLY A 256 0.28 -22.08 34.25
CA GLY A 256 -0.89 -22.95 34.31
C GLY A 256 -2.12 -22.46 33.52
N PHE A 257 -1.97 -21.44 32.67
CA PHE A 257 -3.06 -20.94 31.83
C PHE A 257 -3.04 -21.59 30.44
N ASP A 258 -4.02 -22.46 30.19
CA ASP A 258 -4.25 -23.08 28.89
C ASP A 258 -4.90 -22.08 27.92
N ILE A 259 -4.07 -21.37 27.14
CA ILE A 259 -4.51 -20.38 26.13
C ILE A 259 -5.36 -21.03 25.02
N GLU A 260 -5.11 -22.30 24.68
CA GLU A 260 -5.77 -22.99 23.58
C GLU A 260 -7.24 -23.27 23.93
N ASN A 261 -7.51 -23.69 25.18
CA ASN A 261 -8.87 -23.85 25.70
C ASN A 261 -9.45 -22.57 26.33
N LEU A 262 -8.67 -21.51 26.58
CA LEU A 262 -9.12 -20.26 27.20
C LEU A 262 -10.22 -19.58 26.39
N TRP A 263 -9.99 -19.33 25.10
CA TRP A 263 -10.96 -18.65 24.23
C TRP A 263 -12.22 -19.49 24.03
N ASP A 264 -12.02 -20.80 23.86
CA ASP A 264 -13.09 -21.79 23.72
C ASP A 264 -13.91 -21.95 25.01
N SER A 265 -13.34 -21.66 26.17
CA SER A 265 -14.08 -21.58 27.43
C SER A 265 -14.84 -20.26 27.55
N ILE A 266 -14.21 -19.15 27.16
CA ILE A 266 -14.80 -17.80 27.26
C ILE A 266 -15.96 -17.61 26.28
N SER A 267 -15.90 -18.11 25.04
CA SER A 267 -17.03 -18.02 24.09
C SER A 267 -18.28 -18.75 24.60
N LYS A 268 -18.09 -19.83 25.35
CA LYS A 268 -19.16 -20.59 26.01
C LYS A 268 -19.66 -19.94 27.32
N LEU A 269 -18.99 -18.90 27.82
CA LEU A 269 -19.36 -18.13 29.02
C LEU A 269 -20.03 -16.82 28.61
N GLY A 270 -21.37 -16.88 28.43
CA GLY A 270 -22.17 -15.77 27.90
C GLY A 270 -22.08 -14.44 28.68
N PRO A 271 -22.64 -13.34 28.11
CA PRO A 271 -22.31 -11.94 28.41
C PRO A 271 -22.84 -11.38 29.75
N LYS A 272 -22.68 -12.15 30.84
CA LYS A 272 -23.00 -11.79 32.23
C LYS A 272 -21.88 -12.15 33.21
N GLN A 273 -20.84 -12.85 32.76
CA GLN A 273 -19.73 -13.28 33.61
C GLN A 273 -18.69 -12.16 33.72
N LYS A 274 -18.51 -11.64 34.95
CA LYS A 274 -17.39 -10.77 35.30
C LYS A 274 -16.30 -11.59 35.97
N PHE A 275 -15.09 -11.49 35.45
CA PHE A 275 -13.87 -11.96 36.10
C PHE A 275 -13.28 -10.81 36.90
N HIS A 276 -12.89 -11.09 38.14
CA HIS A 276 -12.30 -10.13 39.05
C HIS A 276 -11.04 -10.77 39.63
N MET A 277 -9.88 -10.21 39.29
CA MET A 277 -8.58 -10.68 39.76
C MET A 277 -7.94 -9.59 40.61
N LYS A 278 -7.75 -9.87 41.90
CA LYS A 278 -6.98 -9.00 42.78
C LYS A 278 -5.55 -9.52 42.85
N ILE A 279 -4.59 -8.72 42.40
CA ILE A 279 -3.16 -8.94 42.58
C ILE A 279 -2.76 -8.12 43.81
N ASP A 280 -2.31 -8.78 44.87
CA ASP A 280 -1.94 -8.15 46.15
C ASP A 280 -0.60 -8.76 46.60
N ASP A 281 0.46 -7.99 46.41
CA ASP A 281 1.88 -8.36 46.50
C ASP A 281 2.64 -7.20 47.17
N ASP A 282 3.78 -7.48 47.82
CA ASP A 282 4.50 -6.54 48.72
C ASP A 282 4.85 -5.19 48.05
N HIS A 283 4.88 -5.15 46.72
CA HIS A 283 5.19 -3.95 45.92
C HIS A 283 4.06 -3.51 44.98
N ARG A 284 2.97 -4.28 44.83
CA ARG A 284 1.85 -3.97 43.92
C ARG A 284 0.52 -4.46 44.49
N CYS A 285 -0.46 -3.55 44.58
CA CYS A 285 -1.86 -3.94 44.69
C CYS A 285 -2.62 -3.35 43.51
N GLU A 286 -3.07 -4.22 42.61
CA GLU A 286 -3.82 -3.88 41.40
C GLU A 286 -5.04 -4.80 41.31
N GLU A 287 -6.19 -4.24 40.97
CA GLU A 287 -7.45 -4.97 40.88
C GLU A 287 -7.98 -4.91 39.45
N ILE A 288 -8.22 -6.08 38.85
CA ILE A 288 -8.50 -6.22 37.42
C ILE A 288 -9.93 -6.74 37.24
N GLU A 289 -10.82 -5.91 36.70
CA GLU A 289 -12.11 -6.34 36.16
C GLU A 289 -11.94 -6.71 34.67
N VAL A 290 -12.34 -7.93 34.29
CA VAL A 290 -12.51 -8.34 32.90
C VAL A 290 -13.94 -8.82 32.68
N TRP A 291 -14.62 -8.33 31.65
CA TRP A 291 -15.93 -8.82 31.27
C TRP A 291 -16.17 -8.75 29.76
N PHE A 292 -17.21 -9.46 29.35
CA PHE A 292 -17.53 -9.76 27.96
C PHE A 292 -18.94 -9.28 27.62
N GLU A 293 -19.10 -8.72 26.42
CA GLU A 293 -20.35 -8.13 25.90
C GLU A 293 -20.61 -8.56 24.45
#